data_AF-A0A7Y5LTB9-F1
#
_entry.id   AF-A0A7Y5LTB9-F1
#
_cell.length_a   1.000
_cell.length_b   1.000
_cell.length_c   1.000
_cell.angle_alpha   90.00
_cell.angle_beta   90.00
_cell.angle_gamma   90.00
#
_symmetry.space_group_name_H-M   'P 1'
#
loop_
_entity.id
_entity.type
_entity.pdbx_description
1 polymer ?
#
loop_
_entity_poly.entity_id
_entity_poly.type
_entity_poly.pdbx_seq_one_letter_code
_entity_poly.pdbx_strand_id
1 'polypeptide(L)'
;MIERSNFSKDKSIDLDQPESIIDWFWVFWGCVIGIVIIGAFTFITSTKYNPDVVKAVPMLIGGLAFAVTGMILGHYSPGHTVKEAAVAGLVIPIIGFVLSGMGYGPTFIAELGIFEKIGVALAGMLICQLGGWVGEELEGYDHPTKWLQWHWIIVAVVIGFMLNSFVIFFVGLISLTPVPVFMALSVFAAGIVAGYKSPGHTEKECSIAGALTILLDYLFITFALGIEAKDFGIESGTMAFILLVALAVAGGLGLLGGWIGERMQIQEKEEEKELNN
;
A
#
# COMPACT_ATOMS: atom_id res chain seq x y z
N MET A 1 0.38 -1.48 -39.26
CA MET A 1 -0.51 -2.61 -38.88
C MET A 1 0.36 -3.57 -38.09
N ILE A 2 0.43 -3.37 -36.78
CA ILE A 2 1.22 -4.20 -35.86
C ILE A 2 0.18 -5.03 -35.12
N GLU A 3 0.14 -6.33 -35.40
CA GLU A 3 -0.66 -7.30 -34.65
C GLU A 3 -0.22 -7.27 -33.18
N ARG A 4 -1.09 -6.75 -32.31
CA ARG A 4 -1.06 -7.09 -30.90
C ARG A 4 -1.58 -8.51 -30.78
N SER A 5 -0.68 -9.48 -30.77
CA SER A 5 -1.02 -10.86 -30.42
C SER A 5 -1.53 -10.87 -28.98
N ASN A 6 -2.82 -11.20 -28.84
CA ASN A 6 -3.50 -11.43 -27.58
C ASN A 6 -2.72 -12.44 -26.74
N PHE A 7 -2.01 -11.95 -25.72
CA PHE A 7 -1.50 -12.76 -24.62
C PHE A 7 -2.65 -12.97 -23.61
N SER A 8 -3.70 -13.68 -24.05
CA SER A 8 -4.61 -14.35 -23.12
C SER A 8 -3.81 -15.49 -22.49
N LYS A 9 -3.14 -15.20 -21.38
CA LYS A 9 -2.56 -16.24 -20.54
C LYS A 9 -3.71 -16.85 -19.75
N ASP A 10 -4.26 -17.91 -20.33
CA ASP A 10 -5.03 -18.91 -19.62
C ASP A 10 -4.10 -19.51 -18.54
N LYS A 11 -4.02 -18.86 -17.36
CA LYS A 11 -3.30 -19.38 -16.19
C LYS A 11 -4.19 -20.45 -15.55
N SER A 12 -4.37 -21.58 -16.24
CA SER A 12 -4.84 -22.80 -15.60
C SER A 12 -3.86 -23.15 -14.48
N ILE A 13 -4.39 -23.44 -13.30
CA ILE A 13 -3.62 -23.79 -12.10
C ILE A 13 -2.83 -25.08 -12.40
N ASP A 14 -1.58 -24.95 -12.84
CA ASP A 14 -0.61 -26.04 -12.91
C ASP A 14 -0.18 -26.37 -11.47
N LEU A 15 -0.88 -27.34 -10.87
CA LEU A 15 -0.61 -27.89 -9.53
C LEU A 15 0.72 -28.68 -9.43
N ASP A 16 1.59 -28.65 -10.45
CA ASP A 16 2.83 -29.44 -10.54
C ASP A 16 4.07 -28.63 -10.95
N GLN A 17 4.10 -27.31 -10.72
CA GLN A 17 5.35 -26.55 -10.84
C GLN A 17 6.25 -26.83 -9.62
N PRO A 18 7.50 -27.31 -9.80
CA PRO A 18 8.42 -27.56 -8.69
C PRO A 18 8.60 -26.28 -7.87
N GLU A 19 8.65 -26.42 -6.53
CA GLU A 19 8.79 -25.30 -5.58
C GLU A 19 9.74 -24.23 -6.13
N SER A 20 9.19 -23.05 -6.42
CA SER A 20 9.89 -22.01 -7.16
C SER A 20 11.21 -21.64 -6.49
N ILE A 21 12.30 -21.84 -7.24
CA ILE A 21 13.59 -21.23 -6.97
C ILE A 21 13.38 -19.72 -7.08
N ILE A 22 13.84 -18.97 -6.07
CA ILE A 22 13.76 -17.50 -6.02
C ILE A 22 14.32 -16.93 -7.33
N ASP A 23 13.51 -16.16 -8.06
CA ASP A 23 13.99 -15.46 -9.25
C ASP A 23 14.73 -14.17 -8.87
N TRP A 24 16.06 -14.28 -8.85
CA TRP A 24 16.95 -13.18 -8.50
C TRP A 24 16.85 -11.97 -9.44
N PHE A 25 16.33 -12.13 -10.67
CA PHE A 25 16.08 -11.00 -11.56
C PHE A 25 15.06 -10.02 -10.95
N TRP A 26 13.97 -10.54 -10.40
CA TRP A 26 12.92 -9.72 -9.77
C TRP A 26 13.34 -9.19 -8.42
N VAL A 27 14.13 -9.95 -7.65
CA VAL A 27 14.73 -9.46 -6.41
C VAL A 27 15.63 -8.25 -6.69
N PHE A 28 16.45 -8.31 -7.73
CA PHE A 28 17.34 -7.20 -8.12
C PHE A 28 16.54 -5.94 -8.48
N TRP A 29 15.54 -6.06 -9.36
CA TRP A 29 14.71 -4.92 -9.75
C TRP A 29 13.90 -4.37 -8.58
N GLY A 30 13.40 -5.23 -7.69
CA GLY A 30 12.76 -4.83 -6.43
C GLY A 30 13.68 -3.98 -5.57
N CYS A 31 14.94 -4.41 -5.41
CA CYS A 31 15.94 -3.64 -4.67
C CYS A 31 16.19 -2.27 -5.32
N VAL A 32 16.34 -2.21 -6.66
CA VAL A 32 16.55 -0.95 -7.38
C VAL A 32 15.38 0.01 -7.18
N ILE A 33 14.15 -0.46 -7.38
CA ILE A 33 12.92 0.32 -7.20
C ILE A 33 12.83 0.82 -5.76
N GLY A 34 13.00 -0.07 -4.78
CA GLY A 34 12.90 0.28 -3.37
C GLY A 34 13.97 1.28 -2.92
N ILE A 35 15.21 1.15 -3.38
CA ILE A 35 16.28 2.11 -3.09
C ILE A 35 15.95 3.48 -3.69
N VAL A 36 15.45 3.53 -4.93
CA VAL A 36 15.05 4.79 -5.57
C VAL A 36 13.92 5.46 -4.79
N ILE A 37 12.89 4.71 -4.42
CA ILE A 37 11.73 5.24 -3.67
C ILE A 37 12.16 5.73 -2.28
N ILE A 38 12.86 4.90 -1.49
CA ILE A 38 13.34 5.27 -0.15
C ILE A 38 14.29 6.47 -0.23
N GLY A 39 15.21 6.47 -1.21
CA GLY A 39 16.16 7.55 -1.43
C GLY A 39 15.47 8.87 -1.75
N ALA A 40 14.50 8.86 -2.67
CA ALA A 40 13.73 10.04 -3.04
C ALA A 40 12.97 10.62 -1.85
N PHE A 41 12.30 9.78 -1.07
CA PHE A 41 11.57 10.24 0.10
C PHE A 41 12.48 10.74 1.21
N THR A 42 13.60 10.06 1.47
CA THR A 42 14.58 10.47 2.48
C THR A 42 15.23 11.81 2.11
N PHE A 43 15.46 12.05 0.82
CA PHE A 43 15.93 13.35 0.34
C PHE A 43 14.92 14.46 0.64
N ILE A 44 13.64 14.24 0.36
CA ILE A 44 12.57 15.22 0.63
C ILE A 44 12.46 15.49 2.14
N THR A 45 12.55 14.47 3.00
CA THR A 45 12.45 14.67 4.45
C THR A 45 13.63 15.43 5.04
N SER A 46 14.85 15.17 4.54
CA SER A 46 16.05 15.82 5.05
C SER A 46 16.10 17.34 4.80
N THR A 47 15.30 17.85 3.85
CA THR A 47 15.34 19.26 3.42
C THR A 47 14.25 20.15 4.02
N LYS A 48 13.21 19.58 4.67
CA LYS A 48 11.99 20.34 5.01
C LYS A 48 11.43 20.18 6.43
N TYR A 49 11.97 19.31 7.29
CA TYR A 49 11.35 19.02 8.59
C TYR A 49 12.12 19.53 9.81
N ASN A 50 11.34 19.83 10.86
CA ASN A 50 11.80 20.14 12.21
C ASN A 50 12.33 18.85 12.89
N PRO A 51 13.56 18.83 13.46
CA PRO A 51 14.28 17.63 13.91
C PRO A 51 13.53 16.63 14.81
N ASP A 52 12.50 17.06 15.55
CA ASP A 52 11.73 16.16 16.42
C ASP A 52 10.60 15.41 15.71
N VAL A 53 10.03 15.98 14.63
CA VAL A 53 9.06 15.32 13.73
C VAL A 53 9.78 14.40 12.72
N VAL A 54 11.08 14.64 12.50
CA VAL A 54 11.95 13.93 11.54
C VAL A 54 12.17 12.44 11.89
N LYS A 55 11.90 11.97 13.10
CA LYS A 55 12.22 10.56 13.45
C LYS A 55 11.15 9.55 13.00
N ALA A 56 9.88 9.95 13.03
CA ALA A 56 8.77 9.06 12.69
C ALA A 56 8.45 9.05 11.19
N VAL A 57 8.71 10.17 10.51
CA VAL A 57 8.45 10.35 9.07
C VAL A 57 9.28 9.39 8.19
N PRO A 58 10.57 9.12 8.44
CA PRO A 58 11.36 8.13 7.71
C PRO A 58 10.89 6.69 7.91
N MET A 59 10.34 6.35 9.08
CA MET A 59 9.76 5.01 9.31
C MET A 59 8.47 4.82 8.52
N LEU A 60 7.60 5.83 8.50
CA LEU A 60 6.39 5.85 7.67
C LEU A 60 6.72 5.71 6.19
N ILE A 61 7.67 6.51 5.73
CA ILE A 61 8.18 6.48 4.36
C ILE A 61 8.83 5.16 4.01
N GLY A 62 9.63 4.60 4.91
CA GLY A 62 10.28 3.32 4.71
C GLY A 62 9.24 2.22 4.53
N GLY A 63 8.26 2.14 5.44
CA GLY A 63 7.14 1.21 5.34
C GLY A 63 6.36 1.37 4.04
N LEU A 64 6.05 2.61 3.65
CA LEU A 64 5.34 2.91 2.42
C LEU A 64 6.13 2.53 1.18
N ALA A 65 7.43 2.83 1.16
CA ALA A 65 8.32 2.46 0.09
C ALA A 65 8.41 0.94 -0.06
N PHE A 66 8.45 0.18 1.04
CA PHE A 66 8.40 -1.28 0.99
C PHE A 66 7.08 -1.78 0.41
N ALA A 67 5.94 -1.23 0.84
CA ALA A 67 4.63 -1.63 0.33
C ALA A 67 4.48 -1.34 -1.18
N VAL A 68 4.88 -0.14 -1.62
CA VAL A 68 4.86 0.26 -3.04
C VAL A 68 5.80 -0.61 -3.87
N THR A 69 7.01 -0.86 -3.38
CA THR A 69 7.98 -1.72 -4.06
C THR A 69 7.43 -3.13 -4.26
N GLY A 70 6.86 -3.70 -3.20
CA GLY A 70 6.19 -4.99 -3.25
C GLY A 70 5.07 -5.00 -4.28
N MET A 71 4.17 -4.01 -4.22
CA MET A 71 3.02 -3.92 -5.13
C MET A 71 3.44 -3.80 -6.60
N ILE A 72 4.45 -2.99 -6.91
CA ILE A 72 5.00 -2.88 -8.27
C ILE A 72 5.57 -4.24 -8.70
N LEU A 73 6.35 -4.91 -7.85
CA LEU A 73 6.89 -6.23 -8.19
C LEU A 73 5.79 -7.26 -8.43
N GLY A 74 4.84 -7.38 -7.52
CA GLY A 74 3.73 -8.34 -7.64
C GLY A 74 2.85 -8.08 -8.85
N HIS A 75 2.71 -6.82 -9.27
CA HIS A 75 1.90 -6.47 -10.45
C HIS A 75 2.61 -6.76 -11.78
N TYR A 76 3.93 -6.57 -11.87
CA TYR A 76 4.67 -6.72 -13.13
C TYR A 76 5.37 -8.07 -13.29
N SER A 77 5.59 -8.80 -12.20
CA SER A 77 6.34 -10.04 -12.23
C SER A 77 5.46 -11.23 -12.61
N PRO A 78 5.89 -12.11 -13.53
CA PRO A 78 5.10 -13.26 -13.95
C PRO A 78 5.06 -14.34 -12.85
N GLY A 79 3.86 -14.62 -12.33
CA GLY A 79 3.62 -15.72 -11.39
C GLY A 79 3.62 -15.28 -9.93
N HIS A 80 3.73 -16.24 -9.01
CA HIS A 80 3.74 -15.97 -7.56
C HIS A 80 5.12 -15.48 -7.11
N THR A 81 5.24 -14.17 -6.94
CA THR A 81 6.47 -13.44 -6.65
C THR A 81 6.49 -12.75 -5.27
N VAL A 82 5.49 -13.06 -4.44
CA VAL A 82 5.43 -12.70 -3.02
C VAL A 82 6.75 -12.99 -2.28
N LYS A 83 7.43 -14.10 -2.61
CA LYS A 83 8.72 -14.48 -1.99
C LYS A 83 9.85 -13.53 -2.41
N GLU A 84 9.95 -13.20 -3.69
CA GLU A 84 10.93 -12.28 -4.27
C GLU A 84 10.75 -10.88 -3.70
N ALA A 85 9.50 -10.42 -3.56
CA ALA A 85 9.18 -9.16 -2.89
C ALA A 85 9.64 -9.17 -1.43
N ALA A 86 9.42 -10.26 -0.69
CA ALA A 86 9.89 -10.40 0.69
C ALA A 86 11.43 -10.32 0.79
N VAL A 87 12.15 -11.02 -0.10
CA VAL A 87 13.63 -10.96 -0.13
C VAL A 87 14.12 -9.57 -0.48
N ALA A 88 13.52 -8.90 -1.47
CA ALA A 88 13.87 -7.52 -1.79
C ALA A 88 13.66 -6.59 -0.58
N GLY A 89 12.52 -6.72 0.10
CA GLY A 89 12.21 -5.97 1.32
C GLY A 89 13.19 -6.20 2.47
N LEU A 90 13.81 -7.38 2.55
CA LEU A 90 14.87 -7.69 3.51
C LEU A 90 16.23 -7.09 3.09
N VAL A 91 16.58 -7.16 1.81
CA VAL A 91 17.88 -6.74 1.28
C VAL A 91 18.04 -5.22 1.25
N ILE A 92 16.98 -4.48 0.91
CA ILE A 92 16.98 -3.01 0.85
C ILE A 92 17.48 -2.36 2.17
N PRO A 93 16.92 -2.66 3.36
CA PRO A 93 17.40 -2.07 4.61
C PRO A 93 18.82 -2.52 4.96
N ILE A 94 19.23 -3.74 4.61
CA ILE A 94 20.62 -4.20 4.78
C ILE A 94 21.58 -3.33 3.96
N ILE A 95 21.27 -3.05 2.70
CA ILE A 95 22.04 -2.13 1.86
C ILE A 95 22.07 -0.74 2.52
N GLY A 96 20.93 -0.26 3.01
CA GLY A 96 20.82 1.01 3.74
C GLY A 96 21.73 1.06 4.98
N PHE A 97 21.81 -0.02 5.77
CA PHE A 97 22.68 -0.11 6.95
C PHE A 97 24.16 -0.07 6.57
N VAL A 98 24.56 -0.78 5.51
CA VAL A 98 25.94 -0.79 5.02
C VAL A 98 26.33 0.60 4.52
N LEU A 99 25.50 1.22 3.67
CA LEU A 99 25.77 2.56 3.15
C LEU A 99 25.85 3.61 4.26
N SER A 100 24.95 3.52 5.26
CA SER A 100 24.96 4.43 6.41
C SER A 100 26.18 4.21 7.30
N GLY A 101 26.61 2.95 7.52
CA GLY A 101 27.83 2.63 8.24
C GLY A 101 29.11 3.10 7.54
N MET A 102 29.08 3.25 6.22
CA MET A 102 30.17 3.82 5.41
C MET A 102 30.13 5.35 5.33
N GLY A 103 29.13 6.01 5.93
CA GLY A 103 28.96 7.46 5.91
C GLY A 103 28.24 8.01 4.67
N TYR A 104 27.67 7.15 3.81
CA TYR A 104 26.93 7.53 2.60
C TYR A 104 25.40 7.54 2.78
N GLY A 105 24.91 7.22 3.98
CA GLY A 105 23.49 7.11 4.28
C GLY A 105 23.02 8.07 5.38
N PRO A 106 21.70 8.11 5.64
CA PRO A 106 21.13 8.97 6.67
C PRO A 106 21.69 8.63 8.06
N THR A 107 22.13 9.64 8.80
CA THR A 107 22.76 9.46 10.11
C THR A 107 21.85 8.72 11.11
N PHE A 108 20.54 8.96 11.04
CA PHE A 108 19.57 8.26 11.90
C PHE A 108 19.57 6.74 11.72
N ILE A 109 19.88 6.23 10.52
CA ILE A 109 19.95 4.78 10.25
C ILE A 109 21.20 4.17 10.88
N ALA A 110 22.33 4.90 10.85
CA ALA A 110 23.56 4.47 11.48
C ALA A 110 23.41 4.37 13.01
N GLU A 111 22.67 5.32 13.60
CA GLU A 111 22.41 5.44 15.04
C GLU A 111 21.47 4.37 15.61
N LEU A 112 20.71 3.64 14.79
CA LEU A 112 19.86 2.55 15.26
C LEU A 112 20.69 1.44 15.93
N GLY A 113 20.22 0.96 17.08
CA GLY A 113 20.71 -0.23 17.75
C GLY A 113 20.48 -1.50 16.93
N ILE A 114 21.18 -2.58 17.28
CA ILE A 114 21.14 -3.84 16.53
C ILE A 114 19.72 -4.44 16.47
N PHE A 115 18.95 -4.36 17.56
CA PHE A 115 17.57 -4.87 17.60
C PHE A 115 16.62 -4.05 16.73
N GLU A 116 16.82 -2.73 16.66
CA GLU A 116 16.02 -1.84 15.81
C GLU A 116 16.33 -2.09 14.34
N LYS A 117 17.60 -2.28 13.98
CA LYS A 117 18.03 -2.66 12.63
C LYS A 117 17.40 -3.99 12.19
N ILE A 118 17.41 -5.00 13.07
CA ILE A 118 16.73 -6.28 12.81
C ILE A 118 15.22 -6.07 12.65
N GLY A 119 14.60 -5.28 13.52
CA GLY A 119 13.17 -4.95 13.46
C GLY A 119 12.78 -4.27 12.14
N VAL A 120 13.56 -3.30 11.68
CA VAL A 120 13.35 -2.61 10.39
C VAL A 120 13.51 -3.58 9.21
N ALA A 121 14.49 -4.48 9.26
CA ALA A 121 14.69 -5.48 8.19
C ALA A 121 13.53 -6.48 8.09
N LEU A 122 13.04 -6.97 9.23
CA LEU A 122 11.88 -7.87 9.28
C LEU A 122 10.58 -7.15 8.87
N ALA A 123 10.39 -5.91 9.33
CA ALA A 123 9.25 -5.11 8.91
C ALA A 123 9.28 -4.84 7.40
N GLY A 124 10.45 -4.50 6.83
CA GLY A 124 10.61 -4.32 5.39
C GLY A 124 10.28 -5.57 4.60
N MET A 125 10.74 -6.74 5.05
CA MET A 125 10.37 -8.03 4.47
C MET A 125 8.85 -8.25 4.47
N LEU A 126 8.20 -8.13 5.63
CA LEU A 126 6.76 -8.40 5.78
C LEU A 126 5.89 -7.41 4.99
N ILE A 127 6.23 -6.13 5.02
CA ILE A 127 5.46 -5.10 4.32
C ILE A 127 5.64 -5.22 2.80
N CYS A 128 6.85 -5.50 2.32
CA CYS A 128 7.10 -5.73 0.90
C CYS A 128 6.42 -7.02 0.42
N GLN A 129 6.40 -8.06 1.26
CA GLN A 129 5.64 -9.28 1.00
C GLN A 129 4.14 -9.02 0.86
N LEU A 130 3.55 -8.26 1.80
CA LEU A 130 2.14 -7.87 1.75
C LEU A 130 1.85 -7.04 0.50
N GLY A 131 2.72 -6.09 0.15
CA GLY A 131 2.64 -5.31 -1.08
C GLY A 131 2.66 -6.21 -2.31
N GLY A 132 3.59 -7.18 -2.37
CA GLY A 132 3.69 -8.17 -3.44
C GLY A 132 2.39 -8.95 -3.64
N TRP A 133 1.85 -9.49 -2.54
CA TRP A 133 0.57 -10.18 -2.58
C TRP A 133 -0.57 -9.30 -3.10
N VAL A 134 -0.67 -8.04 -2.64
CA VAL A 134 -1.69 -7.11 -3.17
C VAL A 134 -1.48 -6.81 -4.65
N GLY A 135 -0.23 -6.63 -5.10
CA GLY A 135 0.09 -6.40 -6.50
C GLY A 135 -0.35 -7.55 -7.40
N GLU A 136 -0.17 -8.78 -6.95
CA GLU A 136 -0.62 -9.96 -7.68
C GLU A 136 -2.15 -10.10 -7.70
N GLU A 137 -2.83 -9.83 -6.58
CA GLU A 137 -4.30 -9.85 -6.53
C GLU A 137 -4.92 -8.83 -7.51
N LEU A 138 -4.27 -7.68 -7.72
CA LEU A 138 -4.69 -6.68 -8.72
C LEU A 138 -4.50 -7.13 -10.18
N GLU A 139 -3.65 -8.11 -10.45
CA GLU A 139 -3.48 -8.73 -11.77
C GLU A 139 -4.67 -9.62 -12.15
N GLY A 140 -5.49 -10.03 -11.17
CA GLY A 140 -6.76 -10.72 -11.39
C GLY A 140 -6.65 -12.24 -11.30
N TYR A 141 -6.25 -12.75 -10.13
CA TYR A 141 -6.46 -14.16 -9.83
C TYR A 141 -7.96 -14.44 -9.67
N ASP A 142 -8.45 -15.42 -10.43
CA ASP A 142 -9.85 -15.82 -10.42
C ASP A 142 -10.17 -16.59 -9.13
N HIS A 143 -10.68 -15.87 -8.13
CA HIS A 143 -11.14 -16.47 -6.89
C HIS A 143 -12.62 -16.84 -7.00
N PRO A 144 -13.04 -18.01 -6.49
CA PRO A 144 -14.45 -18.38 -6.48
C PRO A 144 -15.27 -17.32 -5.72
N THR A 145 -16.35 -16.86 -6.36
CA THR A 145 -17.25 -15.84 -5.79
C THR A 145 -17.90 -16.37 -4.51
N LYS A 146 -17.60 -15.72 -3.38
CA LYS A 146 -18.21 -16.00 -2.06
C LYS A 146 -19.06 -14.79 -1.65
N TRP A 147 -19.91 -14.99 -0.65
CA TRP A 147 -20.73 -13.91 -0.08
C TRP A 147 -19.90 -12.75 0.48
N LEU A 148 -18.72 -13.04 1.06
CA LEU A 148 -17.80 -12.04 1.59
C LEU A 148 -16.36 -12.40 1.20
N GLN A 149 -15.66 -11.49 0.54
CA GLN A 149 -14.29 -11.70 0.10
C GLN A 149 -13.29 -10.91 0.96
N TRP A 150 -12.82 -11.56 2.04
CA TRP A 150 -11.85 -10.97 2.98
C TRP A 150 -10.56 -10.49 2.32
N HIS A 151 -10.10 -11.16 1.26
CA HIS A 151 -8.89 -10.75 0.56
C HIS A 151 -9.04 -9.35 -0.07
N TRP A 152 -10.19 -9.01 -0.65
CA TRP A 152 -10.46 -7.69 -1.21
C TRP A 152 -10.58 -6.59 -0.15
N ILE A 153 -11.08 -6.93 1.04
CA ILE A 153 -11.05 -6.01 2.19
C ILE A 153 -9.59 -5.65 2.51
N ILE A 154 -8.70 -6.65 2.57
CA ILE A 154 -7.28 -6.42 2.86
C ILE A 154 -6.61 -5.60 1.75
N VAL A 155 -6.85 -5.94 0.48
CA VAL A 155 -6.34 -5.19 -0.68
C VAL A 155 -6.76 -3.71 -0.61
N ALA A 156 -8.04 -3.44 -0.40
CA ALA A 156 -8.57 -2.09 -0.28
C ALA A 156 -7.98 -1.33 0.91
N VAL A 157 -7.81 -1.99 2.07
CA VAL A 157 -7.17 -1.38 3.25
C VAL A 157 -5.72 -1.03 2.99
N VAL A 158 -4.95 -1.93 2.35
CA VAL A 158 -3.54 -1.68 2.03
C VAL A 158 -3.39 -0.52 1.05
N ILE A 159 -4.18 -0.50 -0.03
CA ILE A 159 -4.18 0.61 -1.00
C ILE A 159 -4.60 1.92 -0.33
N GLY A 160 -5.67 1.90 0.46
CA GLY A 160 -6.18 3.08 1.18
C GLY A 160 -5.15 3.64 2.15
N PHE A 161 -4.52 2.78 2.96
CA PHE A 161 -3.48 3.17 3.92
C PHE A 161 -2.26 3.78 3.22
N MET A 162 -1.84 3.19 2.08
CA MET A 162 -0.74 3.71 1.27
C MET A 162 -1.07 5.09 0.70
N LEU A 163 -2.24 5.26 0.09
CA LEU A 163 -2.68 6.55 -0.46
C LEU A 163 -2.81 7.61 0.65
N ASN A 164 -3.35 7.24 1.81
CA ASN A 164 -3.46 8.14 2.96
C ASN A 164 -2.09 8.55 3.50
N SER A 165 -1.17 7.62 3.58
CA SER A 165 0.19 7.91 4.00
C SER A 165 0.95 8.78 2.97
N PHE A 166 0.69 8.59 1.67
CA PHE A 166 1.14 9.51 0.60
C PHE A 166 0.57 10.92 0.78
N VAL A 167 -0.72 11.04 1.11
CA VAL A 167 -1.39 12.32 1.38
C VAL A 167 -0.79 13.00 2.59
N ILE A 168 -0.64 12.30 3.72
CA ILE A 168 -0.03 12.84 4.93
C ILE A 168 1.37 13.34 4.63
N PHE A 169 2.14 12.60 3.83
CA PHE A 169 3.45 13.02 3.40
C PHE A 169 3.41 14.29 2.53
N PHE A 170 2.77 14.26 1.36
CA PHE A 170 2.85 15.38 0.40
C PHE A 170 2.00 16.59 0.78
N VAL A 171 0.80 16.37 1.29
CA VAL A 171 -0.11 17.45 1.68
C VAL A 171 0.27 17.99 3.05
N GLY A 172 0.61 17.10 4.00
CA GLY A 172 1.06 17.51 5.33
C GLY A 172 2.38 18.29 5.32
N LEU A 173 3.21 18.12 4.29
CA LEU A 173 4.38 18.99 4.02
C LEU A 173 4.02 20.46 3.80
N ILE A 174 2.80 20.76 3.37
CA ILE A 174 2.33 22.11 3.06
C ILE A 174 1.39 22.61 4.16
N SER A 175 0.40 21.80 4.53
CA SER A 175 -0.61 22.12 5.55
C SER A 175 -1.31 20.86 6.03
N LEU A 176 -1.58 20.77 7.34
CA LEU A 176 -2.37 19.69 7.92
C LEU A 176 -3.89 19.90 7.75
N THR A 177 -4.35 21.12 7.51
CA THR A 177 -5.78 21.45 7.40
C THR A 177 -6.52 20.67 6.31
N PRO A 178 -5.99 20.52 5.07
CA PRO A 178 -6.68 19.76 4.03
C PRO A 178 -6.46 18.23 4.11
N VAL A 179 -5.57 17.73 4.98
CA VAL A 179 -5.20 16.31 5.04
C VAL A 179 -6.42 15.38 5.21
N PRO A 180 -7.40 15.65 6.11
CA PRO A 180 -8.55 14.77 6.27
C PRO A 180 -9.40 14.62 5.00
N VAL A 181 -9.52 15.69 4.19
CA VAL A 181 -10.27 15.68 2.93
C VAL A 181 -9.56 14.80 1.90
N PHE A 182 -8.24 14.95 1.76
CA PHE A 182 -7.47 14.11 0.84
C PHE A 182 -7.38 12.65 1.28
N MET A 183 -7.39 12.38 2.59
CA MET A 183 -7.49 11.02 3.12
C MET A 183 -8.85 10.40 2.79
N ALA A 184 -9.94 11.16 2.94
CA ALA A 184 -11.27 10.72 2.54
C ALA A 184 -11.35 10.39 1.03
N LEU A 185 -10.73 11.23 0.18
CA LEU A 185 -10.63 10.97 -1.27
C LEU A 185 -9.81 9.73 -1.61
N SER A 186 -8.76 9.46 -0.83
CA SER A 186 -7.90 8.29 -0.99
C SER A 186 -8.63 7.00 -0.62
N VAL A 187 -9.44 7.00 0.44
CA VAL A 187 -10.35 5.89 0.79
C VAL A 187 -11.36 5.65 -0.33
N PHE A 188 -11.94 6.71 -0.87
CA PHE A 188 -12.86 6.62 -2.02
C PHE A 188 -12.17 6.00 -3.25
N ALA A 189 -10.96 6.45 -3.59
CA ALA A 189 -10.18 5.91 -4.70
C ALA A 189 -9.81 4.43 -4.50
N ALA A 190 -9.40 4.05 -3.28
CA ALA A 190 -9.14 2.65 -2.94
C ALA A 190 -10.39 1.78 -3.11
N GLY A 191 -11.56 2.30 -2.72
CA GLY A 191 -12.86 1.66 -2.96
C GLY A 191 -13.14 1.45 -4.45
N ILE A 192 -12.87 2.44 -5.30
CA ILE A 192 -13.03 2.30 -6.77
C ILE A 192 -12.14 1.17 -7.30
N VAL A 193 -10.85 1.17 -6.94
CA VAL A 193 -9.89 0.17 -7.43
C VAL A 193 -10.32 -1.23 -7.01
N ALA A 194 -10.70 -1.41 -5.74
CA ALA A 194 -11.16 -2.69 -5.21
C ALA A 194 -12.48 -3.15 -5.86
N GLY A 195 -13.48 -2.28 -5.99
CA GLY A 195 -14.75 -2.62 -6.64
C GLY A 195 -14.59 -2.92 -8.15
N TYR A 196 -13.67 -2.25 -8.82
CA TYR A 196 -13.39 -2.49 -10.24
C TYR A 196 -12.68 -3.83 -10.48
N LYS A 197 -11.73 -4.20 -9.60
CA LYS A 197 -10.96 -5.43 -9.76
C LYS A 197 -11.60 -6.66 -9.10
N SER A 198 -12.44 -6.48 -8.10
CA SER A 198 -13.06 -7.60 -7.40
C SER A 198 -14.15 -8.30 -8.20
N PRO A 199 -14.28 -9.64 -8.13
CA PRO A 199 -15.38 -10.35 -8.75
C PRO A 199 -16.65 -10.27 -7.90
N GLY A 200 -17.73 -9.77 -8.50
CA GLY A 200 -19.07 -9.75 -7.91
C GLY A 200 -19.39 -8.47 -7.11
N HIS A 201 -20.43 -8.53 -6.28
CA HIS A 201 -20.88 -7.41 -5.46
C HIS A 201 -19.93 -7.19 -4.27
N THR A 202 -19.17 -6.11 -4.31
CA THR A 202 -18.12 -5.71 -3.37
C THR A 202 -18.38 -4.41 -2.59
N GLU A 203 -19.55 -3.80 -2.74
CA GLU A 203 -19.98 -2.61 -2.00
C GLU A 203 -19.74 -2.75 -0.47
N LYS A 204 -20.02 -3.93 0.09
CA LYS A 204 -19.91 -4.22 1.53
C LYS A 204 -18.45 -4.32 1.97
N GLU A 205 -17.64 -5.03 1.20
CA GLU A 205 -16.19 -5.18 1.41
C GLU A 205 -15.51 -3.82 1.38
N CYS A 206 -15.83 -2.99 0.39
CA CYS A 206 -15.26 -1.66 0.25
C CYS A 206 -15.68 -0.73 1.42
N SER A 207 -16.90 -0.88 1.93
CA SER A 207 -17.34 -0.15 3.13
C SER A 207 -16.56 -0.53 4.38
N ILE A 208 -16.40 -1.83 4.63
CA ILE A 208 -15.61 -2.33 5.77
C ILE A 208 -14.16 -1.90 5.63
N ALA A 209 -13.59 -2.00 4.43
CA ALA A 209 -12.22 -1.57 4.14
C ALA A 209 -12.01 -0.07 4.39
N GLY A 210 -12.96 0.78 3.99
CA GLY A 210 -12.87 2.22 4.24
C GLY A 210 -12.82 2.57 5.73
N ALA A 211 -13.67 1.94 6.55
CA ALA A 211 -13.65 2.12 8.00
C ALA A 211 -12.35 1.58 8.62
N LEU A 212 -11.89 0.38 8.22
CA LEU A 212 -10.66 -0.21 8.71
C LEU A 212 -9.42 0.61 8.33
N THR A 213 -9.41 1.23 7.14
CA THR A 213 -8.32 2.11 6.69
C THR A 213 -8.15 3.28 7.64
N ILE A 214 -9.23 4.03 7.93
CA ILE A 214 -9.18 5.17 8.85
C ILE A 214 -8.86 4.75 10.28
N LEU A 215 -9.35 3.58 10.72
CA LEU A 215 -8.96 3.04 12.03
C LEU A 215 -7.45 2.78 12.07
N LEU A 216 -6.90 2.15 11.04
CA LEU A 216 -5.47 1.87 10.93
C LEU A 216 -4.65 3.16 10.88
N ASP A 217 -5.06 4.14 10.09
CA ASP A 217 -4.41 5.45 10.03
C ASP A 217 -4.43 6.15 11.39
N TYR A 218 -5.57 6.14 12.09
CA TYR A 218 -5.68 6.72 13.43
C TYR A 218 -4.70 6.05 14.40
N LEU A 219 -4.65 4.72 14.43
CA LEU A 219 -3.71 3.98 15.27
C LEU A 219 -2.27 4.31 14.90
N PHE A 220 -1.97 4.38 13.61
CA PHE A 220 -0.63 4.65 13.12
C PHE A 220 -0.18 6.10 13.42
N ILE A 221 -1.00 7.10 13.14
CA ILE A 221 -0.73 8.51 13.47
C ILE A 221 -0.55 8.70 14.97
N THR A 222 -1.42 8.09 15.78
CA THR A 222 -1.40 8.28 17.24
C THR A 222 -0.24 7.53 17.90
N PHE A 223 -0.07 6.24 17.59
CA PHE A 223 0.89 5.38 18.29
C PHE A 223 2.25 5.27 17.60
N ALA A 224 2.31 5.31 16.27
CA ALA A 224 3.58 5.21 15.55
C ALA A 224 4.22 6.59 15.32
N LEU A 225 3.42 7.62 15.03
CA LEU A 225 3.94 8.99 14.84
C LEU A 225 3.92 9.84 16.11
N GLY A 226 3.17 9.43 17.13
CA GLY A 226 3.02 10.20 18.36
C GLY A 226 2.30 11.53 18.16
N ILE A 227 1.54 11.69 17.07
CA ILE A 227 0.75 12.90 16.81
C ILE A 227 -0.57 12.74 17.55
N GLU A 228 -0.82 13.63 18.50
CA GLU A 228 -2.00 13.61 19.34
C GLU A 228 -3.13 14.47 18.76
N ALA A 229 -4.36 14.22 19.21
CA ALA A 229 -5.54 15.02 18.82
C ALA A 229 -5.35 16.54 19.09
N LYS A 230 -4.59 16.89 20.13
CA LYS A 230 -4.26 18.29 20.46
C LYS A 230 -3.47 18.99 19.35
N ASP A 231 -2.66 18.24 18.59
CA ASP A 231 -1.84 18.78 17.50
C ASP A 231 -2.71 19.14 16.29
N PHE A 232 -3.91 18.57 16.22
CA PHE A 232 -4.97 18.93 15.28
C PHE A 232 -5.95 19.98 15.85
N GLY A 233 -5.70 20.51 17.06
CA GLY A 233 -6.58 21.48 17.73
C GLY A 233 -7.88 20.88 18.27
N ILE A 234 -7.92 19.56 18.48
CA ILE A 234 -9.11 18.83 18.93
C ILE A 234 -9.07 18.65 20.46
N GLU A 235 -10.15 19.03 21.14
CA GLU A 235 -10.30 18.78 22.58
C GLU A 235 -10.43 17.27 22.88
N SER A 236 -9.67 16.78 23.87
CA SER A 236 -9.55 15.35 24.22
C SER A 236 -10.90 14.62 24.42
N GLY A 237 -11.93 15.32 24.92
CA GLY A 237 -13.27 14.75 25.13
C GLY A 237 -14.10 14.51 23.85
N THR A 238 -13.70 15.09 22.72
CA THR A 238 -14.43 14.98 21.44
C THR A 238 -13.86 13.93 20.49
N MET A 239 -12.68 13.37 20.79
CA MET A 239 -11.94 12.51 19.88
C MET A 239 -12.68 11.20 19.56
N ALA A 240 -13.31 10.58 20.56
CA ALA A 240 -14.09 9.35 20.35
C ALA A 240 -15.27 9.58 19.40
N PHE A 241 -15.93 10.73 19.51
CA PHE A 241 -17.04 11.10 18.62
C PHE A 241 -16.53 11.41 17.21
N ILE A 242 -15.44 12.16 17.08
CA ILE A 242 -14.82 12.47 15.78
C ILE A 242 -14.36 11.20 15.08
N LEU A 243 -13.73 10.26 15.80
CA LEU A 243 -13.33 8.98 15.25
C LEU A 243 -14.54 8.18 14.76
N LEU A 244 -15.62 8.12 15.54
CA LEU A 244 -16.84 7.42 15.14
C LEU A 244 -17.44 8.02 13.85
N VAL A 245 -17.53 9.35 13.77
CA VAL A 245 -17.98 10.05 12.56
C VAL A 245 -17.04 9.78 11.38
N ALA A 246 -15.72 9.82 11.58
CA ALA A 246 -14.73 9.55 10.55
C ALA A 246 -14.85 8.11 10.01
N LEU A 247 -15.04 7.12 10.89
CA LEU A 247 -15.26 5.73 10.50
C LEU A 247 -16.54 5.56 9.67
N ALA A 248 -17.64 6.22 10.07
CA ALA A 248 -18.89 6.19 9.33
C ALA A 248 -18.77 6.84 7.95
N VAL A 249 -18.13 8.01 7.87
CA VAL A 249 -17.87 8.73 6.61
C VAL A 249 -16.98 7.89 5.69
N ALA A 250 -15.89 7.33 6.22
CA ALA A 250 -14.97 6.51 5.44
C ALA A 250 -15.61 5.21 4.95
N GLY A 251 -16.43 4.56 5.78
CA GLY A 251 -17.22 3.41 5.37
C GLY A 251 -18.23 3.76 4.27
N GLY A 252 -18.87 4.93 4.35
CA GLY A 252 -19.76 5.42 3.30
C GLY A 252 -19.03 5.74 1.99
N LEU A 253 -17.86 6.39 2.06
CA LEU A 253 -17.03 6.69 0.89
C LEU A 253 -16.44 5.43 0.25
N GLY A 254 -16.01 4.46 1.06
CA GLY A 254 -15.57 3.16 0.59
C GLY A 254 -16.69 2.44 -0.17
N LEU A 255 -17.91 2.45 0.37
CA LEU A 255 -19.09 1.90 -0.29
C LEU A 255 -19.36 2.58 -1.63
N LEU A 256 -19.39 3.92 -1.65
CA LEU A 256 -19.63 4.69 -2.88
C LEU A 256 -18.54 4.43 -3.94
N GLY A 257 -17.27 4.34 -3.51
CA GLY A 257 -16.17 3.99 -4.39
C GLY A 257 -16.33 2.58 -4.97
N GLY A 258 -16.63 1.60 -4.13
CA GLY A 258 -16.89 0.22 -4.55
C GLY A 258 -18.02 0.10 -5.55
N TRP A 259 -19.15 0.79 -5.30
CA TRP A 259 -20.28 0.84 -6.21
C TRP A 259 -19.91 1.39 -7.59
N ILE A 260 -19.13 2.48 -7.65
CA ILE A 260 -18.66 3.04 -8.93
C ILE A 260 -17.72 2.05 -9.64
N GLY A 261 -16.79 1.45 -8.90
CA GLY A 261 -15.87 0.44 -9.43
C GLY A 261 -16.59 -0.74 -10.06
N GLU A 262 -17.61 -1.28 -9.39
CA GLU A 262 -18.44 -2.37 -9.93
C GLU A 262 -19.14 -1.97 -11.23
N ARG A 263 -19.66 -0.74 -11.32
CA ARG A 263 -20.32 -0.25 -12.54
C ARG A 263 -19.36 -0.15 -13.71
N MET A 264 -18.14 0.31 -13.46
CA MET A 264 -17.09 0.36 -14.48
C MET A 264 -16.73 -1.04 -14.98
N GLN A 265 -16.64 -2.01 -14.07
CA GLN A 265 -16.35 -3.41 -14.44
C GLN A 265 -17.46 -4.04 -15.29
N ILE A 266 -18.73 -3.78 -14.95
CA ILE A 266 -19.88 -4.30 -15.72
C ILE A 266 -19.88 -3.72 -17.13
N GLN A 267 -19.65 -2.41 -17.27
CA GLN A 267 -19.60 -1.73 -18.57
C GLN A 267 -18.50 -2.30 -19.47
N GLU A 268 -17.30 -2.50 -18.94
CA GLU A 268 -16.18 -3.08 -19.70
C GLU A 268 -16.51 -4.50 -20.20
N LYS A 269 -17.13 -5.33 -19.34
CA LYS A 269 -17.58 -6.68 -19.73
C LYS A 269 -18.69 -6.68 -20.77
N GLU A 270 -19.52 -5.63 -20.81
CA GLU A 270 -20.56 -5.45 -21.84
C GLU A 270 -19.93 -5.03 -23.17
N GLU A 271 -19.02 -4.05 -23.15
CA GLU A 271 -18.29 -3.58 -24.33
C GLU A 271 -17.44 -4.70 -24.98
N GLU A 272 -16.76 -5.52 -24.17
CA GLU A 272 -16.01 -6.67 -24.68
C GLU A 272 -16.91 -7.73 -25.33
N LYS A 273 -18.14 -7.91 -24.86
CA LYS A 273 -19.10 -8.81 -25.49
C LYS A 273 -19.63 -8.25 -26.80
N GLU A 274 -19.83 -6.94 -26.89
CA GLU A 274 -20.27 -6.29 -28.13
C GLU A 274 -19.19 -6.33 -29.21
N LEU A 275 -17.91 -6.19 -28.84
CA LEU A 275 -16.78 -6.24 -29.79
C LEU A 275 -16.50 -7.65 -30.34
N ASN A 276 -16.88 -8.69 -29.59
CA ASN A 276 -16.62 -10.09 -29.94
C ASN A 276 -17.81 -10.80 -30.63
N ASN A 277 -18.95 -10.11 -30.81
CA ASN A 277 -20.14 -10.59 -31.53
C ASN A 277 -20.26 -9.92 -32.90
#